data_AF-A0A9Q1CP63-F1
#
_entry.id   AF-A0A9Q1CP63-F1
#
_cell.length_a   1.000
_cell.length_b   1.000
_cell.length_c   1.000
_cell.angle_alpha   90.00
_cell.angle_beta   90.00
_cell.angle_gamma   90.00
#
_symmetry.space_group_name_H-M   'P 1'
#
loop_
_entity.id
_entity.type
_entity.pdbx_description
1 polymer ?
#
loop_
_entity_poly.entity_id
_entity_poly.type
_entity_poly.pdbx_seq_one_letter_code
_entity_poly.pdbx_strand_id
1 'polypeptide(L)'
;MLKDLGWDSLEDRRTVNRLAILHKARLGLLALPINNPEPVRRSTRHHHSNSFINIITNKDCYKYSFFPRTVRDWNLLPQNITDLEDPKQFKISALRFLRRDE
;
A
#
# COMPACT_ATOMS: atom_id res chain seq x y z
N MET A 1 -8.55 -25.59 1.78
CA MET A 1 -9.04 -25.20 0.43
C MET A 1 -8.19 -24.13 -0.24
N LEU A 2 -8.01 -22.93 0.33
CA LEU A 2 -7.16 -21.88 -0.30
C LEU A 2 -5.66 -22.24 -0.29
N LYS A 3 -5.15 -22.73 0.85
CA LYS A 3 -3.74 -23.16 1.00
C LYS A 3 -3.41 -24.37 0.11
N ASP A 4 -4.33 -25.32 0.00
CA ASP A 4 -4.15 -26.54 -0.80
C ASP A 4 -4.05 -26.27 -2.31
N LEU A 5 -4.66 -25.16 -2.77
CA LEU A 5 -4.60 -24.71 -4.17
C LEU A 5 -3.47 -23.69 -4.42
N GLY A 6 -2.75 -23.27 -3.38
CA GLY A 6 -1.73 -22.22 -3.46
C GLY A 6 -2.29 -20.84 -3.85
N TRP A 7 -3.57 -20.59 -3.58
CA TRP A 7 -4.25 -19.35 -3.95
C TRP A 7 -4.14 -18.30 -2.86
N ASP A 8 -3.97 -17.05 -3.29
CA ASP A 8 -4.00 -15.90 -2.40
C ASP A 8 -5.38 -15.72 -1.76
N SER A 9 -5.38 -15.28 -0.50
CA SER A 9 -6.62 -14.91 0.16
C SER A 9 -7.32 -13.77 -0.60
N LEU A 10 -8.64 -13.67 -0.42
CA LEU A 10 -9.37 -12.53 -0.98
C LEU A 10 -8.89 -11.21 -0.34
N GLU A 11 -8.48 -11.27 0.92
CA GLU A 11 -7.95 -10.12 1.66
C GLU A 11 -6.65 -9.62 1.04
N ASP A 12 -5.68 -10.49 0.79
CA ASP A 12 -4.40 -10.12 0.16
C ASP A 12 -4.62 -9.51 -1.22
N ARG A 13 -5.44 -10.16 -2.03
CA ARG A 13 -5.75 -9.66 -3.38
C ARG A 13 -6.40 -8.27 -3.32
N ARG A 14 -7.31 -8.03 -2.36
CA ARG A 14 -7.92 -6.71 -2.16
C ARG A 14 -6.91 -5.69 -1.64
N THR A 15 -6.01 -6.08 -0.75
CA THR A 15 -4.97 -5.20 -0.21
C THR A 15 -3.97 -4.80 -1.29
N VAL A 16 -3.43 -5.75 -2.06
CA VAL A 16 -2.52 -5.47 -3.19
C VAL A 16 -3.19 -4.60 -4.24
N ASN A 17 -4.48 -4.80 -4.53
CA ASN A 17 -5.19 -3.96 -5.49
C ASN A 17 -5.28 -2.50 -5.02
N ARG A 18 -5.56 -2.24 -3.73
CA ARG A 18 -5.56 -0.87 -3.19
C ARG A 18 -4.16 -0.25 -3.23
N LEU A 19 -3.15 -1.00 -2.82
CA LEU A 19 -1.75 -0.56 -2.86
C LEU A 19 -1.31 -0.22 -4.29
N ALA A 20 -1.72 -1.02 -5.27
CA ALA A 20 -1.40 -0.78 -6.68
C ALA A 20 -2.10 0.46 -7.25
N ILE A 21 -3.29 0.83 -6.76
CA ILE A 21 -3.96 2.08 -7.11
C ILE A 21 -3.14 3.26 -6.59
N LEU A 22 -2.72 3.22 -5.32
CA LEU A 22 -1.88 4.27 -4.73
C LEU A 22 -0.53 4.39 -5.44
N HIS A 23 0.10 3.26 -5.76
CA HIS A 23 1.35 3.18 -6.53
C HIS A 23 1.22 3.86 -7.90
N LYS A 24 0.20 3.50 -8.68
CA LYS A 24 -0.03 4.09 -10.00
C LYS A 24 -0.32 5.59 -9.92
N ALA A 25 -1.12 5.99 -8.94
CA ALA A 25 -1.40 7.40 -8.71
C ALA A 25 -0.10 8.16 -8.41
N ARG A 26 0.78 7.59 -7.57
CA ARG A 26 2.06 8.21 -7.18
C ARG A 26 2.98 8.42 -8.39
N LEU A 27 2.95 7.48 -9.34
CA LEU A 27 3.69 7.59 -10.61
C LEU A 27 3.00 8.50 -11.64
N GLY A 28 1.85 9.10 -11.32
CA GLY A 28 1.08 9.91 -12.27
C GLY A 28 0.37 9.10 -13.36
N LEU A 29 0.34 7.77 -13.24
CA LEU A 29 -0.32 6.86 -14.19
C LEU A 29 -1.84 6.73 -13.94
N LEU A 30 -2.34 7.35 -12.88
CA LEU A 30 -3.75 7.38 -12.52
C LEU A 30 -4.11 8.78 -12.03
N ALA A 31 -5.22 9.32 -12.54
CA ALA A 31 -5.76 10.64 -12.17
C ALA A 31 -6.44 10.62 -10.79
N LEU A 32 -5.72 10.18 -9.76
CA LEU A 32 -6.12 10.25 -8.36
C LEU A 32 -5.29 11.35 -7.68
N PRO A 33 -5.92 12.39 -7.08
CA PRO A 33 -5.16 13.43 -6.40
C PRO A 33 -4.50 12.85 -5.14
N ILE A 34 -3.16 12.90 -5.07
CA ILE A 34 -2.38 12.46 -3.90
C ILE A 34 -1.89 13.66 -3.07
N ASN A 35 -2.50 14.83 -3.26
CA ASN A 35 -2.16 16.01 -2.47
C ASN A 35 -2.50 15.82 -0.97
N ASN A 36 -3.39 14.87 -0.66
CA ASN A 36 -3.70 14.39 0.68
C ASN A 36 -3.96 12.88 0.57
N PRO A 37 -3.07 12.00 1.05
CA PRO A 37 -2.16 12.16 2.19
C PRO A 37 -0.83 12.89 1.90
N GLU A 38 -0.35 13.65 2.88
CA GLU A 38 0.94 14.34 2.78
C GLU A 38 2.13 13.36 2.85
N PRO A 39 3.20 13.54 2.05
CA PRO A 39 4.41 12.75 2.16
C PRO A 39 5.17 13.09 3.45
N VAL A 40 5.85 12.09 4.03
CA VAL A 40 6.71 12.30 5.20
C VAL A 40 7.92 13.14 4.81
N ARG A 41 8.07 14.32 5.40
CA ARG A 41 9.20 15.24 5.12
C ARG A 41 10.46 14.95 5.93
N ARG A 42 10.34 14.26 7.06
CA ARG A 42 11.46 13.89 7.94
C ARG A 42 11.55 12.39 8.06
N SER A 43 12.62 11.82 7.53
CA SER A 43 12.92 10.39 7.70
C SER A 43 13.14 10.10 9.18
N THR A 44 12.34 9.19 9.74
CA THR A 44 12.64 8.54 11.02
C THR A 44 13.15 7.12 10.73
N ARG A 45 13.65 6.41 11.74
CA ARG A 45 14.11 5.01 11.58
C ARG A 45 13.04 4.07 11.03
N HIS A 46 11.77 4.44 11.13
CA HIS A 46 10.62 3.61 10.74
C HIS A 46 9.92 4.07 9.45
N HIS A 47 10.45 5.08 8.77
CA HIS A 47 9.88 5.58 7.51
C HIS A 47 10.88 5.43 6.36
N HIS A 48 10.35 5.06 5.19
CA HIS A 48 11.11 5.06 3.95
C HIS A 48 10.83 6.36 3.18
N SER A 49 11.62 6.64 2.13
CA SER A 49 11.52 7.83 1.27
C SER A 49 10.12 8.09 0.72
N ASN A 50 9.32 7.03 0.58
CA ASN A 50 8.01 7.04 -0.07
C ASN A 50 6.85 6.96 0.92
N SER A 51 7.11 7.08 2.22
CA SER A 51 6.07 7.01 3.24
C SER A 51 5.18 8.26 3.24
N PHE A 52 3.93 8.08 3.65
CA PHE A 52 2.96 9.14 3.86
C PHE A 52 2.69 9.35 5.35
N ILE A 53 2.26 10.55 5.74
CA ILE A 53 1.81 10.80 7.10
C ILE A 53 0.56 9.97 7.37
N ASN A 54 0.55 9.24 8.49
CA ASN A 54 -0.61 8.43 8.89
C ASN A 54 -1.83 9.32 9.14
N ILE A 55 -2.96 8.99 8.49
CA ILE A 55 -4.23 9.69 8.71
C ILE A 55 -4.89 9.17 9.99
N ILE A 56 -5.06 10.03 10.98
CA ILE A 56 -5.74 9.72 12.23
C ILE A 56 -7.25 9.83 12.02
N THR A 57 -8.00 8.81 12.44
CA THR A 57 -9.45 8.71 12.19
C THR A 57 -10.19 8.22 13.42
N ASN A 58 -11.30 8.87 13.77
CA ASN A 58 -12.16 8.48 14.90
C ASN A 58 -13.48 7.80 14.46
N LYS A 59 -13.71 7.67 13.15
CA LYS A 59 -14.92 7.08 12.57
C LYS A 59 -14.55 5.91 11.67
N ASP A 60 -15.15 4.75 11.91
CA ASP A 60 -14.83 3.53 11.16
C ASP A 60 -15.12 3.67 9.67
N CYS A 61 -16.21 4.34 9.29
CA CYS A 61 -16.54 4.61 7.89
C CYS A 61 -15.39 5.32 7.15
N TYR A 62 -14.70 6.25 7.82
CA TYR A 62 -13.56 6.94 7.24
C TYR A 62 -12.26 6.13 7.40
N LYS A 63 -12.04 5.49 8.55
CA LYS A 63 -10.89 4.62 8.83
C LYS A 63 -10.71 3.52 7.77
N TYR A 64 -11.82 2.92 7.33
CA TYR A 64 -11.84 1.85 6.33
C TYR A 64 -12.05 2.37 4.89
N SER A 65 -12.14 3.68 4.69
CA SER A 65 -12.09 4.28 3.36
C SER A 65 -10.70 4.16 2.73
N PHE A 66 -10.58 4.55 1.45
CA PHE A 66 -9.39 4.29 0.65
C PHE A 66 -8.09 4.80 1.28
N PHE A 67 -7.95 6.11 1.54
CA PHE A 67 -6.66 6.68 1.96
C PHE A 67 -6.23 6.25 3.36
N PRO A 68 -7.03 6.39 4.43
CA PRO A 68 -6.57 6.07 5.78
C PRO A 68 -6.17 4.61 5.94
N ARG A 69 -6.89 3.71 5.25
CA ARG A 69 -6.57 2.29 5.23
C ARG A 69 -5.32 2.00 4.40
N THR A 70 -5.25 2.52 3.17
CA THR A 70 -4.18 2.17 2.22
C THR A 70 -2.84 2.80 2.61
N VAL A 71 -2.83 4.00 3.20
CA VAL A 71 -1.61 4.64 3.72
C VAL A 71 -0.96 3.81 4.81
N ARG A 72 -1.77 3.24 5.72
CA ARG A 72 -1.26 2.37 6.79
C ARG A 72 -0.56 1.15 6.20
N ASP A 73 -1.21 0.47 5.26
CA ASP A 73 -0.66 -0.72 4.61
C ASP A 73 0.58 -0.37 3.76
N TRP A 74 0.56 0.78 3.09
CA TRP A 74 1.68 1.27 2.26
C TRP A 74 2.94 1.53 3.09
N ASN A 75 2.79 2.16 4.25
CA ASN A 75 3.91 2.50 5.12
C ASN A 75 4.56 1.28 5.78
N LEU A 76 3.92 0.11 5.74
CA LEU A 76 4.50 -1.16 6.18
C LEU A 76 5.35 -1.83 5.09
N LEU A 77 5.20 -1.42 3.83
CA LEU A 77 5.98 -1.98 2.74
C LEU A 77 7.45 -1.57 2.86
N PRO A 78 8.39 -2.48 2.59
CA PRO A 78 9.80 -2.14 2.54
C PRO A 78 10.10 -1.24 1.34
N GLN A 79 11.12 -0.41 1.49
CA GLN A 79 11.48 0.62 0.51
C GLN A 79 11.69 0.04 -0.90
N ASN A 80 12.38 -1.10 -1.01
CA ASN A 80 12.66 -1.79 -2.27
C ASN A 80 11.41 -2.19 -3.07
N ILE A 81 10.24 -2.33 -2.42
CA ILE A 81 8.97 -2.58 -3.11
C ILE A 81 8.35 -1.26 -3.56
N THR A 82 8.38 -0.24 -2.70
CA THR A 82 7.77 1.07 -3.02
C THR A 82 8.53 1.87 -4.09
N ASP A 83 9.82 1.61 -4.25
CA ASP A 83 10.68 2.24 -5.27
C ASP A 83 10.52 1.61 -6.66
N LEU A 84 9.77 0.51 -6.80
CA LEU A 84 9.51 -0.11 -8.11
C LEU A 84 8.72 0.85 -9.01
N GLU A 85 9.13 1.05 -10.24
CA GLU A 85 8.39 1.89 -11.20
C GLU A 85 7.37 1.08 -12.01
N ASP A 86 7.62 -0.21 -12.29
CA ASP A 86 6.68 -1.06 -13.01
C ASP A 86 5.51 -1.51 -12.11
N PRO A 87 4.25 -1.12 -12.41
CA PRO A 87 3.08 -1.55 -11.64
C PRO A 87 2.89 -3.07 -11.59
N LYS A 88 3.36 -3.81 -12.61
CA LYS A 88 3.27 -5.28 -12.61
C LYS A 88 4.24 -5.88 -11.59
N GLN A 89 5.51 -5.45 -11.61
CA GLN A 89 6.50 -5.88 -10.62
C GLN A 89 6.10 -5.48 -9.20
N PHE A 90 5.55 -4.27 -9.03
CA PHE A 90 5.03 -3.81 -7.74
C PHE A 90 3.97 -4.79 -7.20
N LYS A 91 2.96 -5.15 -8.00
CA LYS A 91 1.90 -6.08 -7.57
C LYS A 91 2.44 -7.43 -7.14
N ILE A 92 3.37 -8.00 -7.90
CA ILE A 92 3.97 -9.31 -7.60
C ILE A 92 4.75 -9.24 -6.28
N SER A 93 5.58 -8.21 -6.12
CA SER A 93 6.41 -8.03 -4.93
C SER A 93 5.59 -7.74 -3.68
N ALA A 94 4.59 -6.88 -3.76
CA ALA A 94 3.68 -6.57 -2.67
C ALA A 94 2.88 -7.82 -2.23
N LEU A 95 2.41 -8.62 -3.19
CA LEU A 95 1.71 -9.87 -2.87
C LEU A 95 2.63 -10.88 -2.17
N ARG A 96 3.87 -11.03 -2.66
CA ARG A 96 4.88 -11.88 -2.01
C ARG A 96 5.23 -11.42 -0.60
N PHE A 97 5.22 -10.12 -0.34
CA PHE A 97 5.44 -9.57 0.99
C PHE A 97 4.31 -9.98 1.94
N LEU A 98 3.04 -9.78 1.55
CA LEU A 98 1.90 -10.15 2.39
C LEU A 98 1.81 -11.65 2.69
N ARG A 99 2.23 -12.51 1.75
CA ARG A 99 2.31 -13.96 1.97
C ARG A 99 3.31 -14.39 3.05
N ARG A 100 4.31 -13.56 3.37
CA ARG A 100 5.36 -13.89 4.35
C ARG A 100 4.98 -13.53 5.78
N ASP A 101 3.93 -12.72 5.95
CA ASP A 101 3.45 -12.25 7.25
C ASP A 101 2.36 -13.19 7.85
N GLU A 102 2.01 -14.29 7.18
CA GLU A 102 1.16 -15.40 7.67
C GLU A 102 1.97 -16.61 8.18
#